data_AF-A0AAV7JH83-F1
#
_entry.id   AF-A0AAV7JH83-F1
#
_cell.length_a   1.000
_cell.length_b   1.000
_cell.length_c   1.000
_cell.angle_alpha   90.00
_cell.angle_beta   90.00
_cell.angle_gamma   90.00
#
_symmetry.space_group_name_H-M   'P 1'
#
loop_
_entity.id
_entity.type
_entity.pdbx_description
1 polymer ?
#
loop_
_entity_poly.entity_id
_entity_poly.type
_entity_poly.pdbx_seq_one_letter_code
_entity_poly.pdbx_strand_id
1 'polypeptide(L)'
;MSNFDSVEFDWDNCKVCFDGFWKASVASYKGGTPWDRSIVAECSNQADNTSEIHYDINPKLDGERREGLARLLCEFADVFVLDPKKPTRTNLGEHLIYTNGAQPVKQPLRRMPPIWEAEVNCQVEEMLRNSVCRPSKSPWNSSIVLVKRKMAL
;
A
#
# COMPACT_ATOMS: atom_id res chain seq x y z
N MET A 1 4.72 -31.73 -26.72
CA MET A 1 5.80 -30.73 -26.82
C MET A 1 5.12 -29.39 -27.07
N SER A 2 4.67 -28.73 -26.02
CA SER A 2 4.00 -27.43 -26.10
C SER A 2 5.03 -26.37 -25.73
N ASN A 3 5.25 -25.45 -26.66
CA ASN A 3 6.22 -24.36 -26.54
C ASN A 3 6.05 -23.64 -25.21
N PHE A 4 7.17 -23.47 -24.51
CA PHE A 4 7.29 -22.55 -23.38
C PHE A 4 6.95 -21.15 -23.89
N ASP A 5 5.82 -20.60 -23.46
CA ASP A 5 5.53 -19.17 -23.58
C ASP A 5 6.54 -18.43 -22.72
N SER A 6 7.67 -18.08 -23.35
CA SER A 6 8.77 -17.39 -22.71
C SER A 6 8.36 -15.94 -22.51
N VAL A 7 8.17 -15.55 -21.26
CA VAL A 7 8.05 -14.14 -20.90
C VAL A 7 9.42 -13.51 -21.11
N GLU A 8 9.55 -12.69 -22.14
CA GLU A 8 10.79 -11.99 -22.47
C GLU A 8 10.76 -10.57 -21.90
N PHE A 9 11.85 -10.18 -21.26
CA PHE A 9 12.05 -8.87 -20.66
C PHE A 9 13.08 -8.09 -21.48
N ASP A 10 12.67 -6.95 -22.03
CA ASP A 10 13.56 -5.95 -22.61
C ASP A 10 13.87 -4.90 -21.54
N TRP A 11 15.01 -5.09 -20.88
CA TRP A 11 15.49 -4.20 -19.82
C TRP A 11 15.90 -2.82 -20.33
N ASP A 12 16.38 -2.73 -21.58
CA ASP A 12 16.83 -1.46 -22.16
C ASP A 12 15.65 -0.55 -22.51
N ASN A 13 14.49 -1.12 -22.84
CA ASN A 13 13.29 -0.37 -23.20
C ASN A 13 12.12 -0.50 -22.20
N CYS A 14 12.30 -1.17 -21.06
CA CYS A 14 11.26 -1.43 -20.05
C CYS A 14 9.99 -2.07 -20.65
N LYS A 15 10.15 -3.10 -21.49
CA LYS A 15 9.02 -3.82 -22.08
C LYS A 15 9.01 -5.28 -21.65
N VAL A 16 7.80 -5.81 -21.48
CA VAL A 16 7.57 -7.23 -21.26
C VAL A 16 6.79 -7.76 -22.44
N CYS A 17 7.32 -8.80 -23.08
CA CYS A 17 6.62 -9.54 -24.12
C CYS A 17 5.81 -10.66 -23.46
N PHE A 18 4.51 -10.69 -23.74
CA PHE A 18 3.64 -11.80 -23.34
C PHE A 18 2.81 -12.22 -24.55
N ASP A 19 2.88 -13.51 -24.91
CA ASP A 19 2.14 -14.09 -26.04
C ASP A 19 2.41 -13.38 -27.38
N GLY A 20 3.68 -13.02 -27.62
CA GLY A 20 4.11 -12.30 -28.83
C GLY A 20 3.75 -10.81 -28.87
N PHE A 21 3.09 -10.28 -27.82
CA PHE A 21 2.76 -8.86 -27.71
C PHE A 21 3.64 -8.15 -26.69
N TRP A 22 4.36 -7.12 -27.16
CA TRP A 22 5.13 -6.22 -26.30
C TRP A 22 4.19 -5.26 -25.58
N LYS A 23 4.12 -5.38 -24.25
CA LYS A 23 3.48 -4.41 -23.37
C LYS A 23 4.56 -3.60 -22.67
N ALA A 24 4.38 -2.28 -22.59
CA ALA A 24 5.23 -1.46 -21.73
C ALA A 24 5.01 -1.92 -20.28
N SER A 25 6.07 -2.36 -19.62
CA SER A 25 6.06 -2.73 -18.22
C SER A 25 6.71 -1.58 -17.48
N VAL A 26 5.92 -0.92 -16.64
CA VAL A 26 6.29 0.33 -15.94
C VAL A 26 6.32 1.50 -16.91
N ALA A 27 5.29 2.35 -16.83
CA ALA A 27 5.31 3.64 -17.49
C ALA A 27 6.55 4.42 -16.99
N SER A 28 7.58 4.52 -17.84
CA SER A 28 8.69 5.46 -17.74
C SER A 28 9.39 5.52 -16.37
N TYR A 29 10.21 4.52 -16.03
CA TYR A 29 11.29 4.77 -15.07
C TYR A 29 12.34 5.67 -15.75
N LYS A 30 12.38 6.95 -15.42
CA LYS A 30 13.28 7.94 -16.07
C LYS A 30 14.76 7.78 -15.71
N GLY A 31 15.14 6.72 -14.99
CA GLY A 31 16.46 6.59 -14.37
C GLY A 31 16.61 7.55 -13.18
N GLY A 32 17.23 7.08 -12.10
CA GLY A 32 17.45 7.85 -10.86
C GLY A 32 17.43 6.95 -9.65
N THR A 33 17.55 7.50 -8.44
CA THR A 33 17.32 6.72 -7.23
C THR A 33 15.82 6.67 -6.91
N PRO A 34 15.26 5.57 -6.39
CA PRO A 34 13.84 5.48 -6.02
C PRO A 34 13.33 6.57 -5.06
N TRP A 35 14.23 7.32 -4.42
CA TRP A 35 13.95 8.43 -3.51
C TRP A 35 14.00 9.82 -4.18
N ASP A 36 14.23 9.89 -5.50
CA ASP A 36 14.23 11.15 -6.26
C ASP A 36 12.79 11.65 -6.46
N ARG A 37 12.50 12.83 -5.88
CA ARG A 37 11.17 13.47 -5.85
C ARG A 37 10.65 13.83 -7.25
N SER A 38 11.51 13.90 -8.26
CA SER A 38 11.13 14.17 -9.66
C SER A 38 10.59 12.95 -10.41
N ILE A 39 10.78 11.75 -9.86
CA ILE A 39 10.43 10.46 -10.50
C ILE A 39 9.21 9.81 -9.85
N VAL A 40 9.00 10.01 -8.54
CA VAL A 40 7.74 9.60 -7.89
C VAL A 40 6.61 10.40 -8.52
N ALA A 41 5.87 9.75 -9.43
CA ALA A 41 4.63 10.28 -9.96
C ALA A 41 3.81 10.80 -8.79
N GLU A 42 3.29 12.03 -8.91
CA GLU A 42 2.47 12.69 -7.90
C GLU A 42 1.46 11.67 -7.34
N CYS A 43 1.79 11.10 -6.18
CA CYS A 43 0.83 10.30 -5.45
C CYS A 43 -0.19 11.33 -5.03
N SER A 44 -1.39 11.22 -5.59
CA SER A 44 -2.50 12.13 -5.27
C SER A 44 -2.82 11.95 -3.80
N ASN A 45 -2.12 12.72 -2.96
CA ASN A 45 -2.52 12.97 -1.61
C ASN A 45 -3.84 13.71 -1.75
N GLN A 46 -4.93 13.00 -1.47
CA GLN A 46 -6.20 13.66 -1.17
C GLN A 46 -5.83 14.74 -0.16
N ALA A 47 -6.11 16.00 -0.47
CA ALA A 47 -5.78 17.12 0.38
C ALA A 47 -6.57 17.00 1.69
N ASP A 48 -6.03 16.24 2.62
CA ASP A 48 -6.49 16.23 3.99
C ASP A 48 -6.13 17.61 4.53
N ASN A 49 -7.18 18.41 4.71
CA ASN A 49 -7.24 19.72 5.34
C ASN A 49 -6.01 19.94 6.23
N THR A 50 -5.15 20.91 5.84
CA THR A 50 -3.90 21.34 6.47
C THR A 50 -4.15 21.80 7.91
N SER A 51 -4.52 20.83 8.74
CA SER A 51 -4.61 20.94 10.18
C SER A 51 -3.16 20.97 10.63
N GLU A 52 -2.80 21.99 11.40
CA GLU A 52 -1.46 22.19 11.94
C GLU A 52 -0.85 20.85 12.40
N ILE A 53 0.11 20.33 11.64
CA ILE A 53 0.66 18.99 11.88
C ILE A 53 1.47 19.05 13.17
N HIS A 54 0.89 18.56 14.26
CA HIS A 54 1.54 18.54 15.56
C HIS A 54 2.45 17.33 15.68
N TYR A 55 3.73 17.53 15.43
CA TYR A 55 4.77 16.52 15.65
C TYR A 55 5.14 16.42 17.14
N ASP A 56 5.23 15.20 17.66
CA ASP A 56 5.75 14.92 19.01
C ASP A 56 7.28 15.05 19.03
N ILE A 57 7.76 16.28 19.19
CA ILE A 57 9.20 16.58 19.25
C ILE A 57 9.67 16.52 20.70
N ASN A 58 10.71 15.73 20.96
CA ASN A 58 11.33 15.60 22.28
C ASN A 58 11.63 16.98 22.91
N PRO A 59 11.09 17.30 24.10
CA PRO A 59 11.25 18.60 24.73
C PRO A 59 12.67 18.90 25.19
N LYS A 60 13.56 17.90 25.26
CA LYS A 60 14.96 18.06 25.66
C LYS A 60 15.86 18.56 24.52
N LEU A 61 15.32 18.71 23.31
CA LEU A 61 16.07 19.20 22.16
C LEU A 61 16.29 20.71 22.28
N ASP A 62 17.50 21.15 21.94
CA ASP A 62 17.87 22.55 21.89
C ASP A 62 17.08 23.33 20.83
N GLY A 63 16.90 24.63 21.05
CA GLY A 63 16.00 25.48 20.23
C GLY A 63 16.35 25.48 18.74
N GLU A 64 17.64 25.56 18.41
CA GLU A 64 18.12 25.56 17.02
C GLU A 64 17.85 24.22 16.32
N ARG A 65 18.17 23.09 16.98
CA ARG A 65 17.87 21.75 16.43
C ARG A 65 16.37 21.49 16.36
N ARG A 66 15.58 22.00 17.30
CA ARG A 66 14.12 21.89 17.29
C ARG A 66 13.53 22.62 16.09
N GLU A 67 14.02 23.83 15.80
CA GLU A 67 13.59 24.59 14.63
C GLU A 67 14.04 23.94 13.31
N GLY A 68 15.27 23.44 13.25
CA GLY A 68 15.77 22.65 12.12
C GLY A 68 14.90 21.41 11.83
N LEU A 69 14.57 20.66 12.88
CA LEU A 69 13.72 19.47 12.77
C LEU A 69 12.29 19.83 12.36
N ALA A 70 11.69 20.88 12.93
CA ALA A 70 10.36 21.33 12.55
C ALA A 70 10.30 21.72 11.06
N ARG A 71 11.31 22.43 10.55
CA ARG A 71 11.41 22.76 9.12
C ARG A 71 11.47 21.51 8.24
N LEU A 72 12.30 20.53 8.60
CA LEU A 72 12.41 19.26 7.86
C LEU A 72 11.09 18.50 7.85
N LEU A 73 10.43 18.40 9.00
CA LEU A 73 9.14 17.71 9.10
C LEU A 73 8.05 18.41 8.29
N CYS A 74 8.07 19.74 8.20
CA CYS A 74 7.18 20.48 7.31
C CYS A 74 7.53 20.25 5.82
N GLU A 75 8.81 20.21 5.45
CA GLU A 75 9.27 20.00 4.07
C GLU A 75 8.92 18.61 3.51
N PHE A 76 8.93 17.60 4.38
CA PHE A 76 8.66 16.20 4.04
C PHE A 76 7.34 15.69 4.65
N ALA A 77 6.39 16.59 4.94
CA ALA A 77 5.11 16.23 5.56
C ALA A 77 4.31 15.19 4.75
N ASP A 78 4.47 15.19 3.43
CA ASP A 78 3.89 14.24 2.48
C ASP A 78 4.48 12.82 2.55
N VAL A 79 5.68 12.68 3.11
CA VAL A 79 6.37 11.38 3.27
C VAL A 79 5.86 10.64 4.51
N PHE A 80 5.44 11.37 5.53
CA PHE A 80 5.03 10.78 6.80
C PHE A 80 3.53 10.46 6.82
N VAL A 81 3.20 9.26 7.28
CA VAL A 81 1.81 8.88 7.56
C VAL A 81 1.49 9.26 9.01
N LEU A 82 0.64 10.28 9.19
CA LEU A 82 0.24 10.75 10.52
C LEU A 82 -0.72 9.80 11.23
N ASP A 83 -1.64 9.19 10.45
CA ASP A 83 -2.55 8.17 10.95
C ASP A 83 -2.17 6.82 10.33
N PRO A 84 -1.54 5.89 11.08
CA PRO A 84 -1.10 4.60 10.55
C PRO A 84 -2.26 3.74 10.04
N LYS A 85 -3.51 4.09 10.41
CA LYS A 85 -4.71 3.41 9.95
C LYS A 85 -5.18 3.89 8.57
N LYS A 86 -4.66 5.02 8.07
CA LYS A 86 -5.00 5.62 6.77
C LYS A 86 -3.82 5.55 5.80
N PRO A 87 -3.49 4.36 5.28
CA PRO A 87 -2.45 4.25 4.27
C PRO A 87 -2.87 4.95 2.97
N THR A 88 -1.92 5.58 2.30
CA THR A 88 -2.09 6.14 0.95
C THR A 88 -1.81 5.09 -0.13
N ARG A 89 -2.15 5.40 -1.38
CA ARG A 89 -1.96 4.52 -2.55
C ARG A 89 -0.88 5.07 -3.46
N THR A 90 -0.16 4.17 -4.14
CA THR A 90 0.72 4.54 -5.26
C THR A 90 -0.03 4.44 -6.59
N ASN A 91 0.30 5.33 -7.52
CA ASN A 91 -0.16 5.31 -8.91
C ASN A 91 0.89 4.70 -9.87
N LEU A 92 2.02 4.22 -9.36
CA LEU A 92 3.14 3.74 -10.19
C LEU A 92 2.83 2.41 -10.92
N GLY A 93 1.89 1.61 -10.41
CA GLY A 93 1.49 0.38 -11.07
C GLY A 93 0.42 -0.41 -10.33
N GLU A 94 -0.23 -1.30 -11.06
CA GLU A 94 -1.19 -2.26 -10.53
C GLU A 94 -0.56 -3.66 -10.50
N HIS A 95 -0.80 -4.42 -9.43
CA HIS A 95 -0.29 -5.78 -9.31
C HIS A 95 -1.29 -6.79 -9.87
N LEU A 96 -0.91 -7.51 -10.93
CA LEU A 96 -1.69 -8.61 -11.48
C LEU A 96 -1.20 -9.94 -10.90
N ILE A 97 -2.11 -10.68 -10.25
CA ILE A 97 -1.82 -12.02 -9.72
C ILE A 97 -2.15 -13.06 -10.78
N TYR A 98 -1.14 -13.71 -11.34
CA TYR A 98 -1.30 -14.82 -12.29
C TYR A 98 -1.52 -16.13 -11.53
N THR A 99 -2.70 -16.72 -11.70
CA THR A 99 -3.09 -17.97 -11.00
C THR A 99 -2.70 -19.23 -11.77
N ASN A 100 -2.15 -19.13 -12.99
CA ASN A 100 -1.73 -20.25 -13.84
C ASN A 100 -2.76 -21.40 -13.94
N GLY A 101 -4.04 -21.05 -14.09
CA GLY A 101 -5.13 -22.05 -14.19
C GLY A 101 -5.55 -22.71 -12.87
N ALA A 102 -5.05 -22.23 -11.72
CA ALA A 102 -5.48 -22.71 -10.41
C ALA A 102 -6.98 -22.50 -10.21
N GLN A 103 -7.65 -23.55 -9.73
CA GLN A 103 -9.08 -23.53 -9.44
C GLN A 103 -9.36 -22.74 -8.15
N PRO A 104 -10.48 -22.00 -8.07
CA PRO A 104 -10.83 -21.24 -6.87
C PRO A 104 -10.96 -22.09 -5.61
N VAL A 105 -10.36 -21.63 -4.51
CA VAL A 105 -10.50 -22.23 -3.18
C VAL A 105 -11.40 -21.35 -2.32
N LYS A 106 -12.48 -21.94 -1.80
CA LYS A 106 -13.46 -21.26 -0.93
C LYS A 106 -13.48 -21.90 0.45
N GLN A 107 -12.74 -21.33 1.39
CA GLN A 107 -12.76 -21.77 2.79
C GLN A 107 -13.99 -21.19 3.51
N PRO A 108 -14.70 -22.00 4.34
CA PRO A 108 -15.76 -21.48 5.19
C PRO A 108 -15.19 -20.56 6.28
N LEU A 109 -15.97 -19.57 6.70
CA LEU A 109 -15.59 -18.71 7.82
C LEU A 109 -15.51 -19.55 9.10
N ARG A 110 -14.46 -19.32 9.90
CA ARG A 110 -14.35 -19.94 11.22
C ARG A 110 -15.35 -19.31 12.19
N ARG A 111 -15.91 -20.13 13.09
CA ARG A 111 -16.78 -19.63 14.16
C ARG A 111 -15.99 -18.67 15.04
N MET A 112 -16.54 -17.48 15.23
CA MET A 112 -15.96 -16.44 16.06
C MET A 112 -16.83 -16.24 17.31
N PRO A 113 -16.23 -16.12 18.51
CA PRO A 113 -16.98 -15.76 19.71
C PRO A 113 -17.63 -14.37 19.55
N PRO A 114 -18.88 -14.15 20.02
CA PRO A 114 -19.60 -12.89 19.84
C PRO A 114 -18.88 -11.66 20.37
N ILE A 115 -18.04 -11.83 21.40
CA ILE A 115 -17.26 -10.73 22.00
C ILE A 115 -16.31 -10.05 20.99
N TRP A 116 -15.90 -10.75 19.95
CA TRP A 116 -14.98 -10.24 18.93
C TRP A 116 -15.67 -9.69 17.69
N GLU A 117 -16.97 -9.91 17.55
CA GLU A 117 -17.72 -9.48 16.37
C GLU A 117 -17.73 -7.97 16.21
N ALA A 118 -17.89 -7.25 17.33
CA ALA A 118 -17.81 -5.79 17.35
C ALA A 118 -16.44 -5.26 16.87
N GLU A 119 -15.34 -5.90 17.32
CA GLU A 119 -13.98 -5.50 16.94
C GLU A 119 -13.70 -5.78 15.46
N VAL A 120 -14.12 -6.95 14.95
CA VAL A 120 -13.98 -7.27 13.53
C VAL A 120 -14.75 -6.29 12.67
N ASN A 121 -16.00 -5.99 13.02
CA ASN A 121 -16.82 -5.05 12.26
C ASN A 121 -16.19 -3.66 12.25
N CYS A 122 -15.67 -3.19 13.40
CA CYS A 122 -14.96 -1.91 13.50
C CYS A 122 -13.75 -1.85 12.55
N GLN A 123 -12.91 -2.89 12.53
CA GLN A 123 -11.75 -2.94 11.64
C GLN A 123 -12.15 -3.02 10.16
N VAL A 124 -13.20 -3.78 9.82
CA VAL A 124 -13.70 -3.87 8.45
C VAL A 124 -14.26 -2.53 7.98
N GLU A 125 -15.03 -1.83 8.82
CA GLU A 125 -15.55 -0.49 8.51
C GLU A 125 -14.42 0.53 8.33
N GLU A 126 -13.37 0.45 9.14
CA GLU A 126 -12.17 1.28 9.00
C GLU A 126 -11.47 1.02 7.65
N MET A 127 -11.23 -0.24 7.30
CA MET A 127 -10.64 -0.60 6.00
C MET A 127 -11.49 -0.19 4.80
N LEU A 128 -12.82 -0.29 4.92
CA LEU A 128 -13.77 0.17 3.90
C LEU A 128 -13.71 1.68 3.72
N ARG A 129 -13.72 2.43 4.83
CA ARG A 129 -13.63 3.90 4.82
C ARG A 129 -12.33 4.37 4.19
N ASN A 130 -11.24 3.66 4.46
CA ASN A 130 -9.91 3.97 3.94
C ASN A 130 -9.65 3.36 2.55
N SER A 131 -10.68 2.79 1.90
CA SER A 131 -10.60 2.17 0.57
C SER A 131 -9.52 1.08 0.43
N VAL A 132 -9.13 0.45 1.54
CA VAL A 132 -8.19 -0.68 1.58
C VAL A 132 -8.86 -1.95 1.07
N CYS A 133 -10.14 -2.12 1.39
CA CYS A 133 -10.96 -3.23 0.89
C CYS A 133 -12.26 -2.73 0.28
N ARG A 134 -12.97 -3.63 -0.42
CA ARG A 134 -14.28 -3.37 -1.02
C ARG A 134 -15.16 -4.61 -0.98
N PRO A 135 -16.49 -4.45 -0.98
CA PRO A 135 -17.40 -5.58 -1.16
C PRO A 135 -17.12 -6.30 -2.48
N SER A 136 -17.15 -7.64 -2.46
CA SER A 136 -16.95 -8.45 -3.65
C SER A 136 -17.74 -9.77 -3.56
N LYS A 137 -18.03 -10.37 -4.73
CA LYS A 137 -18.61 -11.71 -4.86
C LYS A 137 -17.57 -12.62 -5.53
N SER A 138 -16.59 -13.07 -4.76
CA SER A 138 -15.47 -13.87 -5.27
C SER A 138 -15.72 -15.38 -5.13
N PRO A 139 -15.31 -16.21 -6.10
CA PRO A 139 -15.24 -17.66 -5.91
C PRO A 139 -14.09 -18.07 -4.95
N TRP A 140 -13.16 -17.15 -4.67
CA TRP A 140 -12.08 -17.32 -3.70
C TRP A 140 -12.48 -16.79 -2.32
N ASN A 141 -12.19 -17.55 -1.26
CA ASN A 141 -12.39 -17.09 0.11
C ASN A 141 -11.37 -17.73 1.06
N SER A 142 -10.80 -16.93 1.97
CA SER A 142 -9.92 -17.36 3.06
C SER A 142 -10.50 -16.88 4.39
N SER A 143 -10.50 -17.74 5.41
CA SER A 143 -11.11 -17.40 6.71
C SER A 143 -10.29 -16.35 7.47
N ILE A 144 -10.96 -15.39 8.12
CA ILE A 144 -10.30 -14.43 9.01
C ILE A 144 -9.83 -15.09 10.31
N VAL A 145 -8.73 -14.59 10.87
CA VAL A 145 -8.18 -15.02 12.16
C VAL A 145 -7.85 -13.78 12.98
N LEU A 146 -8.36 -13.75 14.21
CA LEU A 146 -8.07 -12.68 15.16
C LEU A 146 -6.81 -13.00 15.94
N VAL A 147 -5.91 -12.03 16.01
CA VAL A 147 -4.68 -12.11 16.78
C VAL A 147 -4.58 -10.89 17.67
N LYS A 148 -4.38 -11.12 18.97
CA LYS A 148 -4.12 -10.03 19.91
C LYS A 148 -2.67 -9.57 19.76
N ARG A 149 -2.48 -8.35 19.27
CA ARG A 149 -1.17 -7.70 19.27
C ARG A 149 -0.74 -7.42 20.71
N LYS A 150 0.47 -7.82 21.09
CA LYS A 150 1.09 -7.36 22.34
C LYS A 150 1.46 -5.90 22.15
N MET A 151 0.91 -5.02 22.97
CA MET A 151 1.42 -3.65 23.06
C MET A 151 2.74 -3.73 23.84
N ALA A 152 3.81 -3.20 23.25
CA ALA A 152 5.03 -2.96 24.01
C ALA A 152 4.70 -1.88 25.05
N LEU A 153 4.84 -2.25 26.33
CA LEU A 153 4.82 -1.31 27.45
C LEU A 153 6.17 -0.60 27.53
#